data_AF-A0A4Q1UAI5-F1
#
_entry.id   AF-A0A4Q1UAI5-F1
#
_cell.length_a   1.000
_cell.length_b   1.000
_cell.length_c   1.000
_cell.angle_alpha   90.00
_cell.angle_beta   90.00
_cell.angle_gamma   90.00
#
_symmetry.space_group_name_H-M   'P 1'
#
loop_
_entity.id
_entity.type
_entity.pdbx_description
1 polymer ?
#
loop_
_entity_poly.entity_id
_entity_poly.type
_entity_poly.pdbx_seq_one_letter_code
_entity_poly.pdbx_strand_id
1 'polypeptide(L)'
;MKFRFLGAVALSFAVAGCTLLDPPTPYERNFRQGTKTCDFPITWKSARQVMNTLEIDSPASAQFWDAITEICNVVNAGNKSKAIEIRARDRHGVLHKIIVERD
;
A
#
# COMPACT_ATOMS: atom_id res chain seq x y z
N MET A 1 -50.78 27.00 -3.96
CA MET A 1 -49.43 26.88 -4.56
C MET A 1 -48.47 27.76 -3.78
N LYS A 2 -47.40 27.19 -3.20
CA LYS A 2 -46.39 27.94 -2.46
C LYS A 2 -45.02 27.34 -2.80
N PHE A 3 -44.33 27.96 -3.76
CA PHE A 3 -42.97 27.60 -4.17
C PHE A 3 -41.98 28.20 -3.20
N ARG A 4 -41.19 27.37 -2.51
CA ARG A 4 -39.92 27.78 -1.88
C ARG A 4 -39.00 26.57 -1.73
N PHE A 5 -38.04 26.43 -2.64
CA PHE A 5 -36.76 25.78 -2.33
C PHE A 5 -35.64 26.60 -2.98
N LEU A 6 -35.08 27.49 -2.17
CA LEU A 6 -33.76 28.05 -2.37
C LEU A 6 -32.74 27.06 -1.81
N GLY A 7 -31.64 26.87 -2.54
CA GLY A 7 -30.33 26.66 -1.94
C GLY A 7 -29.86 25.21 -1.88
N ALA A 8 -28.96 24.87 -2.80
CA ALA A 8 -27.55 24.62 -2.48
C ALA A 8 -26.83 24.17 -3.76
N VAL A 9 -25.99 25.04 -4.32
CA VAL A 9 -25.01 24.62 -5.33
C VAL A 9 -23.88 23.94 -4.57
N ALA A 10 -23.84 22.60 -4.60
CA ALA A 10 -22.72 21.85 -4.08
C ALA A 10 -21.51 22.03 -5.01
N LEU A 11 -20.58 22.91 -4.64
CA LEU A 11 -19.26 22.99 -5.27
C LEU A 11 -18.47 21.73 -4.90
N SER A 12 -18.52 20.73 -5.78
CA SER A 12 -17.69 19.54 -5.68
C SER A 12 -16.26 19.91 -6.06
N PHE A 13 -15.40 20.16 -5.08
CA PHE A 13 -13.97 20.24 -5.29
C PHE A 13 -13.44 18.83 -5.53
N ALA A 14 -13.48 18.38 -6.78
CA ALA A 14 -12.67 17.25 -7.22
C ALA A 14 -11.21 17.71 -7.22
N VAL A 15 -10.51 17.53 -6.10
CA VAL A 15 -9.05 17.63 -6.09
C VAL A 15 -8.52 16.38 -6.78
N ALA A 16 -8.51 16.40 -8.11
CA ALA A 16 -7.70 15.51 -8.91
C ALA A 16 -6.24 15.93 -8.72
N GLY A 17 -5.70 15.67 -7.54
CA GLY A 17 -4.28 15.78 -7.29
C GLY A 17 -3.60 14.68 -8.08
N CYS A 18 -3.02 15.03 -9.23
CA CYS A 18 -1.96 14.23 -9.82
C CYS A 18 -0.81 14.22 -8.81
N THR A 19 -0.85 13.31 -7.84
CA THR A 19 0.32 12.97 -7.04
C THR A 19 1.28 12.30 -8.01
N LEU A 20 2.15 13.10 -8.64
CA LEU A 20 3.37 12.60 -9.24
C LEU A 20 4.09 11.85 -8.12
N LEU A 21 3.95 10.53 -8.10
CA LEU A 21 4.75 9.72 -7.19
C LEU A 21 6.19 9.93 -7.63
N ASP A 22 7.05 10.35 -6.69
CA ASP A 22 8.49 10.38 -6.93
C ASP A 22 8.94 9.05 -7.56
N PRO A 23 9.94 9.07 -8.45
CA PRO A 23 10.43 7.84 -9.06
C PRO A 23 10.81 6.82 -7.97
N PRO A 24 10.54 5.52 -8.19
CA PRO A 24 10.70 4.54 -7.14
C PRO A 24 12.17 4.40 -6.72
N THR A 25 12.40 4.30 -5.42
CA THR A 25 13.76 4.09 -4.89
C THR A 25 14.28 2.70 -5.27
N PRO A 26 15.61 2.45 -5.24
CA PRO A 26 16.14 1.10 -5.46
C PRO A 26 15.56 0.06 -4.50
N TYR A 27 15.24 0.45 -3.27
CA TYR A 27 14.68 -0.45 -2.27
C TYR A 27 13.21 -0.75 -2.53
N GLU A 28 12.41 0.23 -2.97
CA GLU A 28 11.03 0.00 -3.42
C GLU A 28 11.00 -0.99 -4.59
N ARG A 29 11.97 -0.88 -5.54
CA ARG A 29 12.10 -1.83 -6.66
C ARG A 29 12.42 -3.24 -6.17
N ASN A 30 13.39 -3.38 -5.26
CA ASN A 30 13.76 -4.67 -4.69
C ASN A 30 12.59 -5.29 -3.92
N PHE A 31 11.88 -4.51 -3.12
CA PHE A 31 10.74 -4.97 -2.34
C PHE A 31 9.65 -5.50 -3.27
N ARG A 32 9.29 -4.71 -4.29
CA ARG A 32 8.33 -5.10 -5.30
C ARG A 32 8.77 -6.38 -6.05
N GLN A 33 10.05 -6.50 -6.40
CA GLN A 33 10.57 -7.71 -7.03
C GLN A 33 10.46 -8.93 -6.11
N GLY A 34 10.69 -8.77 -4.80
CA GLY A 34 10.49 -9.82 -3.80
C GLY A 34 9.06 -10.35 -3.79
N THR A 35 8.05 -9.48 -3.83
CA THR A 35 6.62 -9.89 -3.85
C THR A 35 6.20 -10.66 -5.10
N LYS A 36 6.94 -10.52 -6.21
CA LYS A 36 6.68 -11.31 -7.43
C LYS A 36 6.97 -12.80 -7.24
N THR A 37 7.80 -13.17 -6.28
CA THR A 37 8.15 -14.58 -6.02
C THR A 37 6.95 -15.41 -5.54
N CYS A 38 5.89 -14.75 -5.06
CA CYS A 38 4.64 -15.39 -4.66
C CYS A 38 3.44 -14.92 -5.49
N ASP A 39 3.65 -14.60 -6.78
CA ASP A 39 2.59 -14.27 -7.76
C ASP A 39 1.68 -13.09 -7.34
N PHE A 40 2.22 -12.18 -6.53
CA PHE A 40 1.54 -10.97 -6.06
C PHE A 40 2.37 -9.72 -6.34
N PRO A 41 2.55 -9.31 -7.61
CA PRO A 41 3.22 -8.06 -7.93
C PRO A 41 2.41 -6.89 -7.34
N ILE A 42 2.97 -6.17 -6.38
CA ILE A 42 2.28 -5.03 -5.76
C ILE A 42 2.42 -3.75 -6.58
N THR A 43 1.55 -2.76 -6.35
CA THR A 43 1.70 -1.42 -6.95
C THR A 43 2.90 -0.67 -6.35
N TRP A 44 3.43 0.32 -7.06
CA TRP A 44 4.48 1.22 -6.51
C TRP A 44 4.01 1.99 -5.28
N LYS A 45 2.74 2.40 -5.26
CA LYS A 45 2.12 3.10 -4.14
C LYS A 45 2.11 2.21 -2.89
N SER A 46 1.72 0.94 -3.04
CA SER A 46 1.72 -0.02 -1.93
C SER A 46 3.13 -0.37 -1.47
N ALA A 47 4.10 -0.51 -2.39
CA ALA A 47 5.50 -0.74 -2.02
C ALA A 47 6.03 0.41 -1.13
N ARG A 48 5.83 1.66 -1.57
CA ARG A 48 6.19 2.85 -0.80
C ARG A 48 5.47 2.92 0.54
N GLN A 49 4.17 2.64 0.56
CA GLN A 49 3.37 2.65 1.78
C GLN A 49 3.92 1.64 2.80
N VAL A 50 4.20 0.41 2.38
CA VAL A 50 4.77 -0.62 3.27
C VAL A 50 6.13 -0.17 3.81
N MET A 51 7.04 0.26 2.92
CA MET A 51 8.36 0.70 3.32
C MET A 51 8.34 1.88 4.30
N ASN A 52 7.50 2.88 4.06
CA ASN A 52 7.36 4.03 4.93
C ASN A 52 6.72 3.67 6.28
N THR A 53 5.65 2.86 6.26
CA THR A 53 4.93 2.48 7.48
C THR A 53 5.80 1.65 8.41
N LEU A 54 6.64 0.77 7.84
CA LEU A 54 7.51 -0.11 8.60
C LEU A 54 8.91 0.47 8.86
N GLU A 55 9.15 1.72 8.44
CA GLU A 55 10.44 2.42 8.54
C GLU A 55 11.60 1.62 7.93
N ILE A 56 11.36 0.99 6.78
CA ILE A 56 12.35 0.17 6.08
C ILE A 56 13.32 1.08 5.32
N ASP A 57 14.56 1.14 5.81
CA ASP A 57 15.65 1.94 5.24
C ASP A 57 16.64 1.12 4.40
N SER A 58 16.51 -0.22 4.35
CA SER A 58 17.43 -1.11 3.65
C SER A 58 16.84 -2.51 3.39
N PRO A 59 17.20 -3.19 2.29
CA PRO A 59 16.83 -4.60 2.03
C PRO A 59 17.55 -5.59 2.96
N ALA A 60 18.52 -5.15 3.75
CA ALA A 60 19.16 -5.97 4.78
C ALA A 60 18.36 -6.02 6.10
N SER A 61 17.32 -5.20 6.23
CA SER A 61 16.50 -5.17 7.45
C SER A 61 15.60 -6.40 7.54
N ALA A 62 15.36 -6.89 8.76
CA ALA A 62 14.45 -8.02 8.98
C ALA A 62 13.02 -7.67 8.52
N GLN A 63 12.59 -6.42 8.75
CA GLN A 63 11.27 -5.92 8.39
C GLN A 63 11.00 -6.03 6.89
N PHE A 64 12.04 -5.85 6.05
CA PHE A 64 11.93 -6.00 4.60
C PHE A 64 11.49 -7.41 4.22
N TRP A 65 12.15 -8.44 4.77
CA TRP A 65 11.86 -9.83 4.45
C TRP A 65 10.63 -10.36 5.18
N ASP A 66 10.38 -9.90 6.40
CA ASP A 66 9.18 -10.26 7.17
C ASP A 66 7.91 -9.77 6.46
N ALA A 67 7.91 -8.54 5.93
CA ALA A 67 6.77 -8.02 5.20
C ALA A 67 6.53 -8.76 3.87
N ILE A 68 7.58 -9.15 3.14
CA ILE A 68 7.45 -9.99 1.94
C ILE A 68 6.88 -11.36 2.32
N THR A 69 7.41 -11.97 3.38
CA THR A 69 6.95 -13.27 3.86
C THR A 69 5.48 -13.23 4.24
N GLU A 70 5.04 -12.18 4.95
CA GLU A 70 3.64 -12.01 5.31
C GLU A 70 2.73 -11.85 4.08
N ILE A 71 3.13 -11.04 3.09
CA ILE A 71 2.42 -10.94 1.81
C ILE A 71 2.26 -12.32 1.18
N CYS A 72 3.36 -13.07 1.07
CA CYS A 72 3.34 -14.38 0.46
C CYS A 72 2.51 -15.39 1.27
N ASN A 73 2.52 -15.33 2.60
CA ASN A 73 1.67 -16.17 3.45
C ASN A 73 0.19 -15.92 3.18
N VAL A 74 -0.23 -14.65 3.12
CA VAL A 74 -1.62 -14.29 2.85
C VAL A 74 -2.05 -14.75 1.45
N VAL A 75 -1.17 -14.62 0.46
CA VAL A 75 -1.45 -15.05 -0.92
C VAL A 75 -1.51 -16.57 -1.04
N ASN A 76 -0.56 -17.28 -0.43
CA ASN A 76 -0.50 -18.74 -0.41
C ASN A 76 -1.66 -19.37 0.37
N ALA A 77 -2.25 -18.65 1.34
CA ALA A 77 -3.49 -19.04 2.00
C ALA A 77 -4.73 -18.96 1.08
N GLY A 78 -4.54 -18.60 -0.20
CA GLY A 78 -5.59 -18.56 -1.22
C GLY A 78 -6.20 -17.18 -1.46
N ASN A 79 -5.67 -16.12 -0.82
CA ASN A 79 -6.17 -14.77 -1.04
C ASN A 79 -5.66 -14.20 -2.38
N LYS A 80 -6.53 -14.24 -3.39
CA LYS A 80 -6.25 -13.72 -4.74
C LYS A 80 -6.88 -12.35 -5.00
N SER A 81 -7.32 -11.66 -3.94
CA SER A 81 -7.93 -10.33 -4.02
C SER A 81 -6.97 -9.31 -4.66
N LYS A 82 -7.54 -8.27 -5.29
CA LYS A 82 -6.77 -7.14 -5.83
C LYS A 82 -6.06 -6.34 -4.72
N ALA A 83 -6.59 -6.38 -3.50
CA ALA A 83 -5.95 -5.84 -2.32
C ALA A 83 -5.97 -6.87 -1.20
N ILE A 84 -4.88 -6.98 -0.46
CA ILE A 84 -4.76 -7.85 0.72
C ILE A 84 -4.35 -7.03 1.93
N GLU A 85 -4.72 -7.52 3.11
CA GLU A 85 -4.27 -6.97 4.37
C GLU A 85 -3.12 -7.81 4.89
N ILE A 86 -2.03 -7.16 5.29
CA ILE A 86 -0.90 -7.80 5.96
C ILE A 86 -0.69 -7.23 7.35
N ARG A 87 -0.05 -8.01 8.22
CA ARG A 87 0.37 -7.56 9.55
C ARG A 87 1.87 -7.70 9.68
N ALA A 88 2.56 -6.57 9.82
CA ALA A 88 4.02 -6.55 9.91
C ALA A 88 4.48 -5.59 11.01
N ARG A 89 5.62 -5.88 11.63
CA ARG A 89 6.19 -5.02 12.68
C ARG A 89 7.14 -3.99 12.07
N ASP A 90 7.09 -2.77 12.58
CA ASP A 90 8.08 -1.74 12.25
C ASP A 90 9.43 -1.98 12.97
N ARG A 91 10.38 -1.05 12.79
CA ARG A 91 11.70 -1.13 13.44
C ARG A 91 11.64 -1.14 14.97
N HIS A 92 10.56 -0.64 15.56
CA HIS A 92 10.34 -0.55 17.00
C HIS A 92 9.55 -1.75 17.55
N GLY A 93 9.17 -2.69 16.68
CA GLY A 93 8.38 -3.88 17.06
C GLY A 93 6.88 -3.62 17.14
N VAL A 94 6.39 -2.45 16.74
CA VAL A 94 4.96 -2.13 16.74
C VAL A 94 4.30 -2.81 15.55
N LEU A 95 3.21 -3.55 15.80
CA LEU A 95 2.47 -4.26 14.76
C LEU A 95 1.55 -3.31 14.00
N HIS A 96 1.77 -3.21 12.68
CA HIS A 96 0.97 -2.41 11.76
C HIS A 96 0.11 -3.29 10.88
N LYS A 97 -1.09 -2.79 10.58
CA LYS A 97 -2.01 -3.38 9.62
C LYS A 97 -1.96 -2.56 8.33
N ILE A 98 -1.55 -3.18 7.23
CA ILE A 98 -1.28 -2.48 5.96
C ILE A 98 -2.09 -3.12 4.85
N ILE A 99 -2.77 -2.28 4.06
CA ILE A 99 -3.46 -2.72 2.84
C ILE A 99 -2.47 -2.61 1.68
N VAL A 100 -2.27 -3.72 0.98
CA VAL A 100 -1.34 -3.86 -0.13
C VAL A 100 -2.15 -4.18 -1.39
N GLU A 101 -2.02 -3.33 -2.40
CA GLU A 101 -2.70 -3.48 -3.68
C GLU A 101 -1.77 -4.17 -4.68
N ARG A 102 -2.35 -5.10 -5.45
CA ARG A 102 -1.75 -5.73 -6.61
C ARG A 102 -1.76 -4.77 -7.80
N ASP A 103 -0.69 -4.80 -8.58
CA ASP A 103 -0.59 -4.13 -9.90
C ASP A 103 -1.52 -4.77 -10.94
#